data_AF-A0A0U5IMN0-F1
#
_entry.id   AF-A0A0U5IMN0-F1
#
_cell.length_a   1.000
_cell.length_b   1.000
_cell.length_c   1.000
_cell.angle_alpha   90.00
_cell.angle_beta   90.00
_cell.angle_gamma   90.00
#
_symmetry.space_group_name_H-M   'P 1'
#
loop_
_entity.id
_entity.type
_entity.pdbx_description
1 polymer ?
#
loop_
_entity_poly.entity_id
_entity_poly.type
_entity_poly.pdbx_seq_one_letter_code
_entity_poly.pdbx_strand_id
1 'polypeptide(L)'
;MRMLPIVFLGLLFAASATLAADAGALIRDGEAKLQAGELDAAVTVLREAVATDQTSALARLRLGGAFLMKQDYSGAIAQFRETVRLDPNNANAFVGMSVAYLHSARYDLARASLDEAIRIDPNKRKEAEPLLAYIDRASARTDPAPAEPHPQ
;
A
#
# COMPACT_ATOMS: atom_id res chain seq x y z
N MET A 1 -28.10 -38.57 56.00
CA MET A 1 -28.71 -37.29 55.56
C MET A 1 -27.56 -36.36 55.15
N ARG A 2 -27.10 -36.42 53.90
CA ARG A 2 -27.21 -35.41 52.81
C ARG A 2 -25.80 -35.35 52.19
N MET A 3 -25.50 -35.15 50.91
CA MET A 3 -26.22 -35.03 49.64
C MET A 3 -25.16 -35.32 48.55
N LEU A 4 -25.61 -35.90 47.44
CA LEU A 4 -24.86 -36.33 46.24
C LEU A 4 -24.16 -35.14 45.54
N PRO A 5 -23.09 -35.34 44.75
CA PRO A 5 -22.39 -34.25 44.07
C PRO A 5 -23.21 -33.72 42.89
N ILE A 6 -23.23 -32.39 42.74
CA ILE A 6 -23.81 -31.73 41.57
C ILE A 6 -22.80 -31.85 40.43
N VAL A 7 -23.10 -32.78 39.52
CA VAL A 7 -22.54 -32.84 38.17
C VAL A 7 -22.97 -31.56 37.44
N PHE A 8 -22.04 -30.63 37.21
CA PHE A 8 -22.27 -29.54 36.26
C PHE A 8 -22.09 -30.09 34.84
N LEU A 9 -23.19 -30.61 34.32
CA LEU A 9 -23.42 -30.85 32.90
C LEU A 9 -23.78 -29.49 32.25
N GLY A 10 -23.00 -29.09 31.25
CA GLY A 10 -23.42 -28.05 30.30
C GLY A 10 -22.43 -26.89 30.14
N LEU A 11 -21.57 -26.99 29.14
CA LEU A 11 -21.75 -26.22 27.91
C LEU A 11 -20.75 -26.77 26.89
N LEU A 12 -21.24 -27.60 25.98
CA LEU A 12 -20.57 -27.83 24.71
C LEU A 12 -20.68 -26.50 23.95
N PHE A 13 -19.71 -25.61 24.13
CA PHE A 13 -19.55 -24.51 23.18
C PHE A 13 -19.14 -25.20 21.88
N ALA A 14 -20.10 -25.39 20.98
CA ALA A 14 -19.78 -25.71 19.61
C ALA A 14 -18.87 -24.57 19.15
N ALA A 15 -17.56 -24.84 19.11
CA ALA A 15 -16.63 -24.06 18.33
C ALA A 15 -17.08 -24.27 16.89
N SER A 16 -18.09 -23.50 16.46
CA SER A 16 -18.17 -23.07 15.09
C SER A 16 -16.85 -22.34 14.88
N ALA A 17 -15.85 -23.08 14.39
CA ALA A 17 -14.66 -22.51 13.82
C ALA A 17 -15.14 -21.75 12.59
N THR A 18 -15.72 -20.57 12.80
CA THR A 18 -15.58 -19.50 11.85
C THR A 18 -14.08 -19.36 11.74
N LEU A 19 -13.52 -19.89 10.66
CA LEU A 19 -12.13 -19.66 10.32
C LEU A 19 -12.04 -18.14 10.16
N ALA A 20 -11.74 -17.42 11.24
CA ALA A 20 -11.41 -16.02 11.16
C ALA A 20 -10.25 -15.99 10.17
N ALA A 21 -10.50 -15.37 9.01
CA ALA A 21 -9.53 -15.37 7.94
C ALA A 21 -8.24 -14.76 8.48
N ASP A 22 -7.13 -15.49 8.40
CA ASP A 22 -5.84 -14.91 8.75
C ASP A 22 -5.51 -13.78 7.77
N ALA A 23 -4.59 -12.89 8.15
CA ALA A 23 -4.20 -11.76 7.31
C ALA A 23 -3.74 -12.21 5.91
N GLY A 24 -3.15 -13.40 5.77
CA GLY A 24 -2.74 -13.95 4.48
C GLY A 24 -3.91 -14.32 3.57
N ALA A 25 -4.97 -14.92 4.11
CA ALA A 25 -6.20 -15.22 3.38
C ALA A 25 -6.90 -13.94 2.92
N LEU A 26 -6.99 -12.93 3.79
CA LEU A 26 -7.55 -11.62 3.45
C LEU A 26 -6.74 -10.91 2.36
N ILE A 27 -5.40 -10.99 2.40
CA ILE A 27 -4.54 -10.45 1.33
C ILE A 27 -4.86 -11.10 -0.02
N ARG A 28 -4.95 -12.43 -0.07
CA ARG A 28 -5.24 -13.15 -1.33
C ARG A 28 -6.61 -12.81 -1.90
N ASP A 29 -7.63 -12.70 -1.06
CA ASP A 29 -8.97 -12.28 -1.48
C ASP A 29 -8.96 -10.82 -1.98
N GLY A 30 -8.31 -9.93 -1.24
CA GLY A 30 -8.10 -8.55 -1.67
C GLY A 30 -7.41 -8.42 -3.04
N GLU A 31 -6.35 -9.20 -3.27
CA GLU A 31 -5.67 -9.27 -4.56
C GLU A 31 -6.58 -9.81 -5.68
N ALA A 32 -7.34 -10.88 -5.42
CA ALA A 32 -8.29 -11.42 -6.40
C ALA A 32 -9.33 -10.37 -6.80
N LYS A 33 -9.83 -9.60 -5.84
CA LYS A 33 -10.76 -8.48 -6.08
C LYS A 33 -10.12 -7.35 -6.88
N LEU A 34 -8.84 -7.03 -6.65
CA LEU A 34 -8.10 -6.09 -7.51
C LEU A 34 -8.01 -6.58 -8.95
N GLN A 35 -7.72 -7.86 -9.16
CA GLN A 35 -7.68 -8.46 -10.51
C GLN A 35 -9.06 -8.45 -11.19
N ALA A 36 -10.13 -8.60 -10.41
CA ALA A 36 -11.51 -8.51 -10.89
C ALA A 36 -11.98 -7.05 -11.12
N GLY A 37 -11.19 -6.04 -10.74
CA GLY A 37 -11.59 -4.63 -10.82
C GLY A 37 -12.59 -4.20 -9.74
N GLU A 38 -12.86 -5.05 -8.74
CA GLU A 38 -13.77 -4.78 -7.63
C GLU A 38 -13.08 -3.89 -6.56
N LEU A 39 -12.72 -2.67 -6.93
CA LEU A 39 -11.80 -1.83 -6.13
C LEU A 39 -12.31 -1.53 -4.71
N ASP A 40 -13.62 -1.27 -4.55
CA ASP A 40 -14.21 -1.01 -3.22
C ASP A 40 -14.17 -2.25 -2.32
N ALA A 41 -14.46 -3.41 -2.89
CA ALA A 41 -14.40 -4.67 -2.16
C ALA A 41 -12.96 -5.01 -1.80
N ALA A 42 -12.01 -4.81 -2.73
CA ALA A 42 -10.58 -4.99 -2.47
C ALA A 42 -10.09 -4.10 -1.32
N VAL A 43 -10.42 -2.80 -1.32
CA VAL A 43 -10.04 -1.89 -0.23
C VAL A 43 -10.63 -2.34 1.11
N THR A 44 -11.88 -2.81 1.11
CA THR A 44 -12.55 -3.28 2.34
C THR A 44 -11.81 -4.48 2.93
N VAL A 45 -11.55 -5.51 2.12
CA VAL A 45 -10.87 -6.73 2.55
C VAL A 45 -9.41 -6.46 2.95
N LEU A 46 -8.71 -5.59 2.21
CA LEU A 46 -7.32 -5.24 2.53
C LEU A 46 -7.20 -4.38 3.79
N ARG A 47 -8.21 -3.56 4.12
CA ARG A 47 -8.29 -2.89 5.42
C ARG A 47 -8.47 -3.89 6.55
N GLU A 48 -9.29 -4.91 6.35
CA GLU A 48 -9.44 -6.01 7.32
C GLU A 48 -8.11 -6.76 7.49
N ALA A 49 -7.39 -7.05 6.41
CA ALA A 49 -6.06 -7.67 6.48
C ALA A 49 -5.08 -6.86 7.35
N VAL A 50 -5.05 -5.53 7.18
CA VAL A 50 -4.22 -4.62 8.01
C VAL A 50 -4.71 -4.55 9.46
N ALA A 51 -6.02 -4.65 9.70
CA ALA A 51 -6.57 -4.66 11.06
C ALA A 51 -6.22 -5.96 11.79
N THR A 52 -6.24 -7.09 11.08
CA THR A 52 -5.87 -8.42 11.59
C THR A 52 -4.38 -8.53 11.88
N ASP A 53 -3.52 -7.96 11.03
CA ASP A 53 -2.07 -7.86 11.29
C ASP A 53 -1.55 -6.47 10.92
N GLN A 54 -1.40 -5.63 11.95
CA GLN A 54 -0.93 -4.25 11.80
C GLN A 54 0.55 -4.15 11.39
N THR A 55 1.31 -5.23 11.54
CA THR A 55 2.74 -5.34 11.20
C THR A 55 2.98 -5.95 9.83
N SER A 56 1.93 -6.36 9.12
CA SER A 56 2.04 -6.89 7.77
C SER A 56 2.37 -5.79 6.76
N ALA A 57 3.64 -5.68 6.40
CA ALA A 57 4.10 -4.80 5.32
C ALA A 57 3.40 -5.13 3.98
N LEU A 58 3.14 -6.43 3.72
CA LEU A 58 2.45 -6.89 2.52
C LEU A 58 0.99 -6.45 2.47
N ALA A 59 0.23 -6.57 3.57
CA ALA A 59 -1.16 -6.11 3.62
C ALA A 59 -1.25 -4.61 3.30
N ARG A 60 -0.35 -3.81 3.90
CA ARG A 60 -0.27 -2.36 3.64
C ARG A 60 0.13 -2.05 2.21
N LEU A 61 1.09 -2.80 1.65
CA LEU A 61 1.52 -2.64 0.26
C LEU A 61 0.33 -2.85 -0.70
N ARG A 62 -0.46 -3.91 -0.47
CA ARG A 62 -1.65 -4.19 -1.27
C ARG A 62 -2.73 -3.15 -1.09
N LEU A 63 -2.99 -2.71 0.15
CA LEU A 63 -3.95 -1.64 0.41
C LEU A 63 -3.54 -0.32 -0.26
N GLY A 64 -2.24 0.02 -0.25
CA GLY A 64 -1.71 1.16 -0.98
C GLY A 64 -1.91 1.05 -2.49
N GLY A 65 -1.68 -0.13 -3.06
CA GLY A 65 -1.97 -0.43 -4.47
C GLY A 65 -3.47 -0.28 -4.80
N ALA A 66 -4.35 -0.75 -3.92
CA ALA A 66 -5.79 -0.59 -4.08
C ALA A 66 -6.20 0.90 -4.09
N PHE A 67 -5.64 1.71 -3.18
CA PHE A 67 -5.87 3.16 -3.18
C PHE A 67 -5.34 3.86 -4.43
N LEU A 68 -4.17 3.45 -4.96
CA LEU A 68 -3.67 3.96 -6.24
C LEU A 68 -4.66 3.71 -7.37
N MET A 69 -5.18 2.48 -7.50
CA MET A 69 -6.16 2.13 -8.53
C MET A 69 -7.46 2.92 -8.38
N LYS A 70 -7.83 3.27 -7.14
CA LYS A 70 -8.94 4.17 -6.82
C LYS A 70 -8.64 5.66 -6.99
N GLN A 71 -7.42 6.02 -7.39
CA GLN A 71 -6.94 7.40 -7.47
C GLN A 71 -6.96 8.16 -6.13
N ASP A 72 -7.04 7.44 -5.00
CA ASP A 72 -6.81 8.01 -3.68
C ASP A 72 -5.29 8.05 -3.40
N TYR A 73 -4.63 9.03 -4.00
CA TYR A 73 -3.19 9.19 -3.89
C TYR A 73 -2.73 9.46 -2.46
N SER A 74 -3.57 10.14 -1.66
CA SER A 74 -3.26 10.44 -0.27
C SER A 74 -3.28 9.17 0.61
N GLY A 75 -4.30 8.34 0.46
CA GLY A 75 -4.42 7.05 1.13
C GLY A 75 -3.32 6.09 0.69
N ALA A 76 -3.00 6.08 -0.61
CA ALA A 76 -1.90 5.27 -1.15
C ALA A 76 -0.55 5.63 -0.52
N ILE A 77 -0.19 6.92 -0.50
CA ILE A 77 1.06 7.40 0.12
C ILE A 77 1.13 6.99 1.59
N ALA A 78 0.04 7.15 2.34
CA ALA A 78 0.00 6.77 3.75
C ALA A 78 0.32 5.29 3.97
N GLN A 79 -0.28 4.40 3.17
CA GLN A 79 -0.04 2.96 3.29
C GLN A 79 1.38 2.57 2.85
N PHE A 80 1.89 3.13 1.75
CA PHE A 80 3.25 2.82 1.30
C PHE A 80 4.32 3.33 2.28
N ARG A 81 4.11 4.48 2.91
CA ARG A 81 5.01 4.96 3.97
C ARG A 81 5.06 4.00 5.15
N GLU A 82 3.92 3.44 5.56
CA GLU A 82 3.90 2.40 6.58
C GLU A 82 4.52 1.08 6.10
N THR A 83 4.37 0.72 4.83
CA THR A 83 5.11 -0.42 4.24
C THR A 83 6.62 -0.20 4.35
N VAL A 84 7.14 0.97 3.95
CA VAL A 84 8.57 1.30 4.05
C VAL A 84 9.04 1.36 5.51
N ARG A 85 8.19 1.79 6.44
CA ARG A 85 8.53 1.79 7.88
C ARG A 85 8.72 0.36 8.42
N LEU A 86 7.93 -0.59 7.94
CA LEU A 86 7.98 -2.00 8.36
C LEU A 86 9.02 -2.81 7.57
N ASP A 87 9.19 -2.50 6.29
CA ASP A 87 10.12 -3.11 5.35
C ASP A 87 10.85 -2.01 4.54
N PRO A 88 11.97 -1.49 5.05
CA PRO A 88 12.71 -0.40 4.41
C PRO A 88 13.29 -0.75 3.04
N ASN A 89 13.37 -2.04 2.69
CA ASN A 89 13.92 -2.50 1.41
C ASN A 89 12.81 -2.88 0.41
N ASN A 90 11.58 -2.40 0.62
CA ASN A 90 10.48 -2.68 -0.29
C ASN A 90 10.49 -1.75 -1.50
N ALA A 91 11.24 -2.10 -2.55
CA ALA A 91 11.32 -1.29 -3.78
C ALA A 91 9.94 -1.01 -4.41
N ASN A 92 8.98 -1.94 -4.32
CA ASN A 92 7.64 -1.76 -4.86
C ASN A 92 6.83 -0.68 -4.11
N ALA A 93 7.03 -0.53 -2.80
CA ALA A 93 6.40 0.55 -2.03
C ALA A 93 6.90 1.92 -2.49
N PHE A 94 8.20 2.06 -2.77
CA PHE A 94 8.78 3.28 -3.32
C PHE A 94 8.27 3.59 -4.73
N VAL A 95 8.14 2.59 -5.61
CA VAL A 95 7.49 2.77 -6.92
C VAL A 95 6.04 3.24 -6.73
N GLY A 96 5.28 2.62 -5.82
CA GLY A 96 3.92 3.04 -5.49
C GLY A 96 3.83 4.49 -5.01
N MET A 97 4.75 4.91 -4.13
CA MET A 97 4.87 6.30 -3.69
C MET A 97 5.18 7.24 -4.85
N SER A 98 6.09 6.88 -5.75
CA SER A 98 6.42 7.72 -6.90
C SER A 98 5.22 8.00 -7.79
N VAL A 99 4.40 6.98 -8.05
CA VAL A 99 3.19 7.12 -8.88
C VAL A 99 2.18 8.02 -8.17
N ALA A 100 1.94 7.80 -6.86
CA ALA A 100 1.02 8.63 -6.10
C ALA A 100 1.47 10.10 -6.01
N TYR A 101 2.76 10.34 -5.80
CA TYR A 101 3.33 11.69 -5.76
C TYR A 101 3.26 12.37 -7.12
N LEU A 102 3.55 11.64 -8.20
CA LEU A 102 3.43 12.17 -9.54
C LEU A 102 2.02 12.66 -9.85
N HIS A 103 1.00 11.85 -9.55
CA HIS A 103 -0.40 12.23 -9.73
C HIS A 103 -0.84 13.38 -8.81
N SER A 104 -0.12 13.61 -7.71
CA SER A 104 -0.30 14.75 -6.82
C SER A 104 0.55 15.97 -7.21
N ALA A 105 1.17 15.96 -8.41
CA ALA A 105 2.09 16.99 -8.91
C ALA A 105 3.29 17.29 -7.99
N ARG A 106 3.69 16.32 -7.17
CA ARG A 106 4.85 16.42 -6.26
C ARG A 106 6.07 15.76 -6.92
N TYR A 107 6.60 16.39 -7.95
CA TYR A 107 7.61 15.81 -8.84
C TYR A 107 8.93 15.46 -8.13
N ASP A 108 9.42 16.31 -7.23
CA ASP A 108 10.64 16.03 -6.45
C ASP A 108 10.52 14.75 -5.62
N LEU A 109 9.39 14.60 -4.92
CA LEU A 109 9.11 13.42 -4.11
C LEU A 109 8.90 12.18 -4.97
N ALA A 110 8.30 12.34 -6.16
CA ALA A 110 8.13 11.25 -7.11
C ALA A 110 9.49 10.74 -7.61
N ARG A 111 10.38 11.66 -8.00
CA ARG A 111 11.75 11.33 -8.44
C ARG A 111 12.55 10.66 -7.33
N ALA A 112 12.58 11.26 -6.15
CA ALA A 112 13.31 10.70 -5.00
C ALA A 112 12.84 9.29 -4.65
N SER A 113 11.53 9.02 -4.76
CA SER A 113 10.98 7.69 -4.53
C SER A 113 11.44 6.68 -5.59
N LEU A 114 11.52 7.06 -6.87
CA LEU A 114 12.07 6.18 -7.92
C LEU A 114 13.56 5.93 -7.75
N ASP A 115 14.33 6.95 -7.40
CA ASP A 115 15.77 6.82 -7.15
C ASP A 115 16.02 5.82 -6.03
N GLU A 116 15.22 5.86 -4.97
CA GLU A 116 15.31 4.90 -3.87
C GLU A 116 14.89 3.48 -4.28
N ALA A 117 13.82 3.34 -5.06
CA ALA A 117 13.43 2.04 -5.62
C ALA A 117 14.56 1.41 -6.47
N ILE A 118 15.24 2.21 -7.29
CA ILE A 118 16.37 1.79 -8.13
C ILE A 118 17.62 1.48 -7.30
N ARG A 119 17.84 2.23 -6.22
CA ARG A 119 18.95 1.97 -5.28
C ARG A 119 18.79 0.62 -4.60
N ILE A 120 17.56 0.26 -4.21
CA ILE A 120 17.23 -1.00 -3.56
C ILE A 120 17.25 -2.16 -4.56
N ASP A 121 16.58 -2.01 -5.70
CA ASP A 121 16.55 -3.00 -6.79
C ASP A 121 16.95 -2.34 -8.12
N PRO A 122 18.21 -2.48 -8.55
CA PRO A 122 18.70 -1.92 -9.80
C PRO A 122 17.90 -2.33 -11.04
N ASN A 123 17.18 -3.46 -11.01
CA ASN A 123 16.35 -3.90 -12.13
C ASN A 123 15.14 -2.99 -12.37
N LYS A 124 14.72 -2.22 -11.36
CA LYS A 124 13.67 -1.21 -11.49
C LYS A 124 14.04 -0.06 -12.42
N ARG A 125 15.33 0.15 -12.71
CA ARG A 125 15.77 1.25 -13.60
C ARG A 125 15.07 1.24 -14.94
N LYS A 126 15.03 0.08 -15.62
CA LYS A 126 14.44 -0.04 -16.95
C LYS A 126 12.92 0.15 -16.92
N GLU A 127 12.27 -0.30 -15.85
CA GLU A 127 10.83 -0.12 -15.64
C GLU A 127 10.47 1.34 -15.33
N ALA A 128 11.33 2.03 -14.57
CA ALA A 128 11.14 3.41 -14.10
C ALA A 128 11.52 4.49 -15.12
N GLU A 129 12.33 4.17 -16.14
CA GLU A 129 12.82 5.12 -17.14
C GLU A 129 11.74 6.00 -17.80
N PRO A 130 10.61 5.47 -18.30
CA PRO A 130 9.56 6.31 -18.86
C PRO A 130 8.94 7.25 -17.82
N LEU A 131 8.82 6.79 -16.57
CA LEU A 131 8.25 7.56 -15.48
C LEU A 131 9.20 8.69 -15.04
N LEU A 132 10.50 8.42 -14.93
CA LEU A 132 11.53 9.43 -14.68
C LEU A 132 11.55 10.51 -15.77
N ALA A 133 11.54 10.11 -17.04
CA ALA A 133 11.51 11.05 -18.15
C ALA A 133 10.23 11.92 -18.15
N TYR A 134 9.10 11.36 -17.71
CA TYR A 134 7.87 12.12 -17.55
C TYR A 134 7.96 13.11 -16.38
N ILE A 135 8.43 12.66 -15.21
CA ILE A 135 8.63 13.48 -14.02
C ILE A 135 9.55 14.68 -14.33
N ASP A 136 10.67 14.46 -15.01
CA ASP A 136 11.65 15.51 -15.32
C ASP A 136 11.07 16.59 -16.24
N ARG A 137 10.32 16.17 -17.26
CA ARG A 137 9.63 17.12 -18.15
C ARG A 137 8.50 17.86 -17.46
N ALA A 138 7.77 17.19 -16.56
CA ALA A 138 6.68 17.80 -15.82
C ALA A 138 7.20 18.85 -14.82
N SER A 139 8.27 18.51 -14.08
CA SER A 139 8.94 19.44 -13.16
C SER A 139 9.43 20.70 -13.87
N ALA A 140 10.11 20.56 -15.02
CA ALA A 140 10.64 21.69 -15.77
C ALA A 140 9.55 22.63 -16.33
N ARG A 141 8.31 22.17 -16.49
CA ARG A 141 7.17 23.02 -16.89
C ARG A 141 6.57 23.78 -15.73
N THR A 142 6.68 23.25 -14.52
CA THR A 142 6.14 23.87 -13.31
C THR A 142 7.14 24.79 -12.62
N ASP A 143 8.43 24.63 -12.89
CA ASP A 143 9.46 25.57 -12.49
C ASP A 143 9.31 26.86 -13.32
N PRO A 144 9.20 28.05 -12.70
CA PRO A 144 9.24 29.28 -13.45
C PRO A 144 10.60 29.34 -14.16
N ALA A 145 10.59 29.66 -15.46
CA ALA A 145 11.83 29.86 -16.21
C ALA A 145 12.76 30.79 -15.41
N PRO A 146 14.06 30.52 -15.34
CA PRO A 146 15.00 31.45 -14.70
C PRO A 146 14.76 32.82 -15.34
N ALA A 147 14.55 33.84 -14.50
CA ALA A 147 14.29 35.20 -14.98
C ALA A 147 15.34 35.53 -16.03
N GLU A 148 14.91 35.81 -17.27
CA GLU A 148 15.85 36.22 -18.31
C GLU A 148 16.63 37.42 -17.76
N PRO A 149 17.98 37.43 -17.86
CA PRO A 149 18.74 38.56 -17.42
C PRO A 149 18.23 39.78 -18.20
N HIS A 150 17.64 40.74 -17.48
CA HIS A 150 17.17 41.98 -18.07
C HIS A 150 18.34 42.61 -18.84
N PRO A 151 18.21 42.82 -20.16
CA PRO A 151 19.24 43.56 -20.90
C PRO A 151 19.30 44.97 -20.30
N GLN A 152 20.51 45.38 -19.88
CA GLN A 152 20.81 46.73 -19.41
C GLN A 152 20.67 47.74 -20.54
#